data_AF-A0A921Q2C4-F1
#
_entry.id   AF-A0A921Q2C4-F1
#
_cell.length_a   1.000
_cell.length_b   1.000
_cell.length_c   1.000
_cell.angle_alpha   90.00
_cell.angle_beta   90.00
_cell.angle_gamma   90.00
#
_symmetry.space_group_name_H-M   'P 1'
#
loop_
_entity.id
_entity.type
_entity.pdbx_description
1 polymer ?
#
loop_
_entity_poly.entity_id
_entity_poly.type
_entity_poly.pdbx_seq_one_letter_code
_entity_poly.pdbx_strand_id
1 'polypeptide(L)'
;MPRKLKRKAPASPARHDPSPEPYPSHASPSSAQCLAVRDALLAFHGFPEEFAPFRLLRLGGRSPNRDPRPQPLSPTVLDGLVITLLSQNTTDAISRRAFASLKAAFPSWDQVVDEEGKRLEDAIRCGGLATTKAARIRAMLRDVRERRGKICLEYLRELSVDEVKKELSRFKGIGPKTVACVLMFYLQKDDFPVDTHVLRITKAMGWVPATASREKAYIHLNNKIPDDLKFDLNCLFVTHGKLCQSCTKKVVSDKSKNSNAACPLAGYCCIGEEKLQQQ
;
A
#
# COMPACT_ATOMS: atom_id res chain seq x y z
N MET A 1 29.34 -31.13 -30.34
CA MET A 1 29.47 -30.71 -28.92
C MET A 1 28.77 -29.37 -28.73
N PRO A 2 27.67 -29.29 -27.96
CA PRO A 2 26.92 -28.05 -27.80
C PRO A 2 27.57 -27.14 -26.72
N ARG A 3 27.77 -25.86 -27.07
CA ARG A 3 28.32 -24.82 -26.19
C ARG A 3 27.35 -24.52 -25.04
N LYS A 4 27.82 -24.70 -23.80
CA LYS A 4 27.09 -24.30 -22.58
C LYS A 4 26.90 -22.78 -22.54
N LEU A 5 25.65 -22.33 -22.59
CA LEU A 5 25.27 -20.94 -22.26
C LEU A 5 25.50 -20.70 -20.76
N LYS A 6 26.47 -19.85 -20.44
CA LYS A 6 26.73 -19.39 -19.07
C LYS A 6 25.54 -18.54 -18.60
N ARG A 7 24.82 -18.98 -17.57
CA ARG A 7 23.82 -18.16 -16.87
C ARG A 7 24.53 -16.97 -16.22
N LYS A 8 24.15 -15.76 -16.64
CA LYS A 8 24.58 -14.50 -16.02
C LYS A 8 23.97 -14.41 -14.61
N ALA A 9 24.80 -14.07 -13.62
CA ALA A 9 24.33 -13.82 -12.25
C ALA A 9 23.36 -12.64 -12.23
N PRO A 10 22.38 -12.59 -11.30
CA PRO A 10 21.46 -11.47 -11.19
C PRO A 10 22.22 -10.20 -10.83
N ALA A 11 21.91 -9.10 -11.51
CA ALA A 11 22.48 -7.79 -11.25
C ALA A 11 22.08 -7.31 -9.85
N SER A 12 23.02 -6.71 -9.13
CA SER A 12 22.76 -6.00 -7.88
C SER A 12 21.64 -4.96 -8.05
N PRO A 13 20.76 -4.75 -7.05
CA PRO A 13 19.70 -3.76 -7.17
C PRO A 13 20.32 -2.37 -7.35
N ALA A 14 19.89 -1.68 -8.40
CA ALA A 14 20.27 -0.31 -8.68
C ALA A 14 19.92 0.58 -7.48
N ARG A 15 20.90 1.35 -7.01
CA ARG A 15 20.75 2.27 -5.89
C ARG A 15 19.68 3.30 -6.24
N HIS A 16 18.67 3.41 -5.39
CA HIS A 16 17.68 4.49 -5.38
C HIS A 16 18.42 5.83 -5.43
N ASP A 17 17.95 6.79 -6.23
CA ASP A 17 18.31 8.20 -6.02
C ASP A 17 17.21 8.78 -5.10
N PRO A 18 17.40 8.76 -3.77
CA PRO A 18 16.34 9.16 -2.85
C PRO A 18 16.06 10.65 -3.07
N SER A 19 14.77 10.99 -3.17
CA SER A 19 14.35 12.38 -2.99
C SER A 19 15.00 12.94 -1.72
N PRO A 20 15.49 14.19 -1.73
CA PRO A 20 16.27 14.74 -0.63
C PRO A 20 15.52 14.58 0.69
N GLU A 21 16.21 14.06 1.70
CA GLU A 21 15.65 13.79 3.03
C GLU A 21 14.97 15.04 3.60
N PRO A 22 13.63 15.06 3.76
CA PRO A 22 12.92 16.27 4.16
C PRO A 22 13.12 16.65 5.62
N TYR A 23 13.62 15.72 6.45
CA TYR A 23 13.87 15.95 7.89
C TYR A 23 15.29 15.51 8.29
N PRO A 24 16.35 16.23 7.88
CA PRO A 24 17.74 15.82 8.18
C PRO A 24 18.07 15.74 9.67
N SER A 25 17.43 16.57 10.50
CA SER A 25 17.59 16.59 11.95
C SER A 25 16.69 15.59 12.70
N HIS A 26 15.79 14.89 11.99
CA HIS A 26 14.88 13.92 12.60
C HIS A 26 15.44 12.50 12.44
N ALA A 27 16.02 11.96 13.52
CA ALA A 27 16.73 10.68 13.44
C ALA A 27 15.78 9.47 13.34
N SER A 28 14.66 9.52 14.06
CA SER A 28 13.66 8.45 14.16
C SER A 28 12.94 8.19 12.83
N PRO A 29 12.44 6.97 12.57
CA PRO A 29 12.69 5.76 13.35
C PRO A 29 14.06 5.15 13.05
N SER A 30 14.69 4.60 14.08
CA SER A 30 15.80 3.66 13.93
C SER A 30 15.29 2.27 13.51
N SER A 31 16.18 1.44 12.96
CA SER A 31 15.86 0.05 12.61
C SER A 31 15.39 -0.76 13.82
N ALA A 32 15.97 -0.52 15.01
CA ALA A 32 15.56 -1.17 16.25
C ALA A 32 14.13 -0.77 16.68
N GLN A 33 13.78 0.52 16.56
CA GLN A 33 12.40 0.98 16.80
C GLN A 33 11.41 0.36 15.80
N CYS A 34 11.79 0.26 14.53
CA CYS A 34 10.97 -0.38 13.49
C CYS A 34 10.68 -1.84 13.85
N LEU A 35 11.71 -2.59 14.25
CA LEU A 35 11.61 -3.99 14.63
C LEU A 35 10.71 -4.18 15.86
N ALA A 36 10.97 -3.40 16.92
CA ALA A 36 10.21 -3.49 18.17
C ALA A 36 8.72 -3.18 17.97
N VAL A 37 8.40 -2.14 17.18
CA VAL A 37 7.01 -1.78 16.88
C VAL A 37 6.33 -2.85 16.03
N ARG A 38 7.02 -3.41 15.03
CA ARG A 38 6.50 -4.54 14.23
C ARG A 38 6.14 -5.71 15.13
N ASP A 39 7.04 -6.12 16.02
CA ASP A 39 6.86 -7.30 16.85
C ASP A 39 5.75 -7.10 17.89
N ALA A 40 5.66 -5.90 18.49
CA ALA A 40 4.56 -5.55 19.37
C ALA A 40 3.19 -5.61 18.66
N LEU A 41 3.11 -5.10 17.42
CA LEU A 41 1.88 -5.16 16.63
C LEU A 41 1.54 -6.57 16.17
N LEU A 42 2.53 -7.38 15.78
CA LEU A 42 2.34 -8.79 15.44
C LEU A 42 1.85 -9.60 16.63
N ALA A 43 2.44 -9.40 17.81
CA ALA A 43 2.01 -10.08 19.03
C ALA A 43 0.56 -9.72 19.41
N PHE A 44 0.15 -8.46 19.15
CA PHE A 44 -1.17 -7.98 19.51
C PHE A 44 -2.26 -8.36 18.51
N HIS A 45 -2.02 -8.20 17.20
CA HIS A 45 -3.03 -8.40 16.14
C HIS A 45 -2.91 -9.75 15.43
N GLY A 46 -1.76 -10.43 15.56
CA GLY A 46 -1.32 -11.37 14.54
C GLY A 46 -0.97 -10.66 13.23
N PHE A 47 -0.61 -11.43 12.21
CA PHE A 47 -0.51 -10.86 10.87
C PHE A 47 -1.91 -10.77 10.23
N PRO A 48 -2.33 -9.63 9.66
CA PRO A 48 -3.69 -9.47 9.17
C PRO A 48 -3.98 -10.37 7.96
N GLU A 49 -5.05 -11.16 8.05
CA GLU A 49 -5.43 -12.15 7.02
C GLU A 49 -5.63 -11.52 5.64
N GLU A 50 -6.14 -10.29 5.59
CA GLU A 50 -6.39 -9.56 4.33
C GLU A 50 -5.12 -9.29 3.51
N PHE A 51 -3.94 -9.28 4.16
CA PHE A 51 -2.65 -9.11 3.51
C PHE A 51 -1.87 -10.41 3.34
N ALA A 52 -2.36 -11.54 3.88
CA ALA A 52 -1.65 -12.81 3.90
C ALA A 52 -1.28 -13.32 2.48
N PRO A 53 -2.13 -13.19 1.44
CA PRO A 53 -1.75 -13.57 0.08
C PRO A 53 -0.54 -12.77 -0.44
N PHE A 54 -0.49 -11.47 -0.17
CA PHE A 54 0.64 -10.62 -0.57
C PHE A 54 1.92 -10.97 0.21
N ARG A 55 1.80 -11.28 1.51
CA ARG A 55 2.94 -11.72 2.33
C ARG A 55 3.52 -13.03 1.82
N LEU A 56 2.66 -13.98 1.46
CA LEU A 56 3.07 -15.28 0.93
C LEU A 56 3.83 -15.16 -0.39
N LEU A 57 3.39 -14.27 -1.29
CA LEU A 57 4.10 -13.99 -2.54
C LEU A 57 5.52 -13.47 -2.28
N ARG A 58 5.68 -12.55 -1.32
CA ARG A 58 6.97 -12.00 -0.88
C ARG A 58 7.94 -13.05 -0.36
N LEU A 59 7.42 -14.05 0.35
CA LEU A 59 8.21 -15.18 0.87
C LEU A 59 8.49 -16.27 -0.18
N GLY A 60 8.24 -16.00 -1.46
CA GLY A 60 8.50 -16.93 -2.56
C GLY A 60 7.44 -18.04 -2.68
N GLY A 61 6.22 -17.80 -2.22
CA GLY A 61 5.09 -18.72 -2.38
C GLY A 61 5.16 -20.00 -1.55
N ARG A 62 6.11 -20.08 -0.60
CA ARG A 62 6.26 -21.24 0.29
C ARG A 62 5.26 -21.15 1.44
N SER A 63 4.10 -21.78 1.26
CA SER A 63 3.23 -22.14 2.39
C SER A 63 3.59 -23.56 2.84
N PRO A 64 3.88 -23.80 4.14
CA PRO A 64 4.09 -25.15 4.66
C PRO A 64 2.81 -26.01 4.62
N ASN A 65 1.64 -25.41 4.35
CA ASN A 65 0.34 -26.08 4.33
C ASN A 65 -0.40 -25.71 3.04
N ARG A 66 0.12 -26.19 1.89
CA ARG A 66 -0.44 -25.85 0.58
C ARG A 66 -1.67 -26.70 0.29
N ASP A 67 -2.84 -26.06 0.37
CA ASP A 67 -4.09 -26.61 -0.14
C ASP A 67 -3.99 -26.83 -1.66
N PRO A 68 -4.30 -28.04 -2.18
CA PRO A 68 -4.21 -28.36 -3.61
C PRO A 68 -5.30 -27.69 -4.47
N ARG A 69 -6.27 -26.97 -3.88
CA ARG A 69 -7.28 -26.23 -4.65
C ARG A 69 -6.63 -25.18 -5.57
N PRO A 70 -7.15 -24.97 -6.80
CA PRO A 70 -6.71 -23.89 -7.67
C PRO A 70 -6.78 -22.57 -6.89
N GLN A 71 -5.61 -21.98 -6.63
CA GLN A 71 -5.59 -20.66 -6.01
C GLN A 71 -6.23 -19.70 -7.02
N PRO A 72 -7.13 -18.79 -6.58
CA PRO A 72 -7.60 -17.73 -7.44
C PRO A 72 -6.37 -17.08 -8.09
N LEU A 73 -6.39 -16.94 -9.42
CA LEU A 73 -5.32 -16.25 -10.15
C LEU A 73 -4.99 -14.97 -9.40
N SER A 74 -3.75 -14.84 -8.93
CA SER A 74 -3.28 -13.64 -8.26
C SER A 74 -3.61 -12.44 -9.16
N PRO A 75 -4.20 -11.36 -8.63
CA PRO A 75 -4.59 -10.22 -9.45
C PRO A 75 -3.39 -9.72 -10.27
N THR A 76 -3.63 -9.40 -11.55
CA THR A 76 -2.63 -8.77 -12.41
C THR A 76 -2.23 -7.41 -11.83
N VAL A 77 -1.12 -6.83 -12.30
CA VAL A 77 -0.70 -5.47 -11.91
C VAL A 77 -1.80 -4.46 -12.25
N LEU A 78 -2.48 -4.68 -13.37
CA LEU A 78 -3.59 -3.83 -13.80
C LEU A 78 -4.82 -4.00 -12.91
N ASP A 79 -5.17 -5.24 -12.53
CA ASP A 79 -6.23 -5.48 -11.53
C ASP A 79 -5.91 -4.73 -10.23
N GLY A 80 -4.68 -4.83 -9.76
CA GLY A 80 -4.25 -4.14 -8.55
C GLY A 80 -4.34 -2.63 -8.60
N LEU A 81 -4.02 -2.04 -9.76
CA LEU A 81 -4.18 -0.61 -9.98
C LEU A 81 -5.65 -0.19 -9.95
N VAL A 82 -6.55 -0.96 -10.59
CA VAL A 82 -7.99 -0.71 -10.56
C VAL A 82 -8.58 -0.90 -9.16
N ILE A 83 -8.19 -1.95 -8.44
CA ILE A 83 -8.59 -2.19 -7.05
C ILE A 83 -8.20 -0.99 -6.17
N THR A 84 -6.96 -0.50 -6.31
CA THR A 84 -6.47 0.65 -5.52
C THR A 84 -7.19 1.94 -5.88
N LEU A 85 -7.61 2.11 -7.14
CA LEU A 85 -8.45 3.24 -7.54
C LEU A 85 -9.87 3.13 -6.96
N LEU A 86 -10.47 1.94 -6.99
CA LEU A 86 -11.79 1.68 -6.43
C LEU A 86 -11.84 1.87 -4.91
N SER A 87 -10.73 1.65 -4.19
CA SER A 87 -10.66 1.85 -2.74
C SER A 87 -10.61 3.32 -2.30
N GLN A 88 -10.42 4.26 -3.23
CA GLN A 88 -10.46 5.69 -2.89
C GLN A 88 -11.84 6.09 -2.35
N ASN A 89 -11.87 6.74 -1.19
CA ASN A 89 -13.09 7.25 -0.54
C ASN A 89 -14.16 6.18 -0.31
N THR A 90 -13.76 4.96 0.03
CA THR A 90 -14.67 3.87 0.40
C THR A 90 -13.97 2.90 1.36
N THR A 91 -14.67 1.89 1.84
CA THR A 91 -14.09 0.84 2.69
C THR A 91 -13.52 -0.30 1.86
N ASP A 92 -12.58 -1.06 2.42
CA ASP A 92 -11.97 -2.18 1.69
C ASP A 92 -13.01 -3.22 1.28
N ALA A 93 -13.96 -3.53 2.17
CA ALA A 93 -15.06 -4.46 1.89
C ALA A 93 -15.90 -4.00 0.68
N ILE A 94 -16.24 -2.72 0.62
CA ILE A 94 -17.01 -2.16 -0.49
C ILE A 94 -16.17 -2.15 -1.78
N SER A 95 -14.89 -1.78 -1.71
CA SER A 95 -14.01 -1.76 -2.89
C SER A 95 -13.81 -3.16 -3.50
N ARG A 96 -13.65 -4.19 -2.66
CA ARG A 96 -13.56 -5.59 -3.10
C ARG A 96 -14.86 -6.04 -3.77
N ARG A 97 -16.01 -5.69 -3.20
CA ARG A 97 -17.32 -5.96 -3.81
C ARG A 97 -17.48 -5.26 -5.16
N ALA A 98 -17.07 -3.99 -5.26
CA ALA A 98 -17.12 -3.24 -6.51
C ALA A 98 -16.21 -3.87 -7.59
N PHE A 99 -15.01 -4.29 -7.23
CA PHE A 99 -14.10 -4.96 -8.16
C PHE A 99 -14.63 -6.33 -8.61
N ALA A 100 -15.16 -7.15 -7.69
CA ALA A 100 -15.77 -8.43 -8.03
C ALA A 100 -16.96 -8.25 -8.98
N SER A 101 -17.82 -7.26 -8.72
CA SER A 101 -18.93 -6.88 -9.59
C SER A 101 -18.46 -6.43 -10.98
N LEU A 102 -17.40 -5.62 -11.05
CA LEU A 102 -16.77 -5.23 -12.32
C LEU A 102 -16.29 -6.45 -13.11
N LYS A 103 -15.52 -7.35 -12.48
CA LYS A 103 -14.98 -8.54 -13.17
C LYS A 103 -16.06 -9.53 -13.59
N ALA A 104 -17.17 -9.62 -12.84
CA ALA A 104 -18.33 -10.41 -13.24
C ALA A 104 -19.05 -9.82 -14.46
N ALA A 105 -19.20 -8.49 -14.51
CA ALA A 105 -19.81 -7.81 -15.65
C ALA A 105 -18.90 -7.74 -16.89
N PHE A 106 -17.58 -7.72 -16.67
CA PHE A 106 -16.54 -7.58 -17.68
C PHE A 106 -15.37 -8.57 -17.44
N PRO A 107 -15.46 -9.79 -18.00
CA PRO A 107 -14.38 -10.76 -17.91
C PRO A 107 -13.01 -10.27 -18.43
N SER A 108 -12.98 -9.42 -19.47
CA SER A 108 -11.74 -8.84 -20.01
C SER A 108 -11.71 -7.31 -19.89
N TRP A 109 -10.50 -6.75 -19.89
CA TRP A 109 -10.31 -5.30 -19.86
C TRP A 109 -10.67 -4.63 -21.18
N ASP A 110 -10.55 -5.34 -22.31
CA ASP A 110 -11.02 -4.85 -23.62
C ASP A 110 -12.50 -4.53 -23.60
N GLN A 111 -13.33 -5.40 -23.01
CA GLN A 111 -14.77 -5.15 -22.86
C GLN A 111 -15.06 -3.90 -22.02
N VAL A 112 -14.20 -3.55 -21.05
CA VAL A 112 -14.37 -2.33 -20.25
C VAL A 112 -14.06 -1.09 -21.09
N VAL A 113 -13.06 -1.16 -21.98
CA VAL A 113 -12.66 -0.04 -22.82
C VAL A 113 -13.66 0.23 -23.95
N ASP A 114 -14.16 -0.85 -24.54
CA ASP A 114 -15.10 -0.82 -25.65
C ASP A 114 -16.55 -0.59 -25.19
N GLU A 115 -16.78 -0.49 -23.87
CA GLU A 115 -18.08 -0.14 -23.31
C GLU A 115 -18.36 1.37 -23.42
N GLU A 116 -19.33 1.72 -24.25
CA GLU A 116 -19.73 3.11 -24.53
C GLU A 116 -20.84 3.63 -23.60
N GLY A 117 -21.50 2.75 -22.84
CA GLY A 117 -22.62 3.08 -21.98
C GLY A 117 -22.25 3.36 -20.52
N LYS A 118 -23.17 2.97 -19.63
CA LYS A 118 -23.08 3.11 -18.17
C LYS A 118 -22.87 1.79 -17.44
N ARG A 119 -22.68 0.66 -18.15
CA ARG A 119 -22.54 -0.66 -17.51
C ARG A 119 -21.33 -0.70 -16.57
N LEU A 120 -20.24 -0.03 -16.90
CA LEU A 120 -19.09 0.09 -15.98
C LEU A 120 -19.47 0.85 -14.71
N GLU A 121 -20.16 1.98 -14.85
CA GLU A 121 -20.63 2.79 -13.71
C GLU A 121 -21.59 2.00 -12.82
N ASP A 122 -22.51 1.27 -13.42
CA ASP A 122 -23.48 0.42 -12.72
C ASP A 122 -22.78 -0.71 -11.97
N ALA A 123 -21.81 -1.37 -12.59
CA ALA A 123 -21.04 -2.46 -11.98
C ALA A 123 -20.28 -2.00 -10.73
N ILE A 124 -19.75 -0.77 -10.73
CA ILE A 124 -18.99 -0.22 -9.59
C ILE A 124 -19.79 0.71 -8.69
N ARG A 125 -21.10 0.84 -8.91
CA ARG A 125 -21.97 1.83 -8.23
C ARG A 125 -21.90 1.76 -6.72
N CYS A 126 -21.82 0.54 -6.17
CA CYS A 126 -21.68 0.30 -4.74
C CYS A 126 -20.41 0.94 -4.12
N GLY A 127 -19.37 1.18 -4.93
CA GLY A 127 -18.10 1.76 -4.53
C GLY A 127 -18.10 3.27 -4.26
N GLY A 128 -19.22 3.96 -4.57
CA GLY A 128 -19.32 5.42 -4.49
C GLY A 128 -18.46 6.13 -5.55
N LEU A 129 -18.82 7.37 -5.89
CA LEU A 129 -18.16 8.17 -6.94
C LEU A 129 -18.04 7.43 -8.29
N ALA A 130 -19.03 6.61 -8.63
CA ALA A 130 -18.97 5.64 -9.72
C ALA A 130 -18.65 6.28 -11.07
N THR A 131 -19.33 7.37 -11.43
CA THR A 131 -19.07 8.12 -12.68
C THR A 131 -17.62 8.58 -12.78
N THR A 132 -17.08 9.20 -11.71
CA THR A 132 -15.68 9.65 -11.68
C THR A 132 -14.69 8.48 -11.75
N LYS A 133 -14.95 7.40 -11.00
CA LYS A 133 -14.06 6.22 -10.99
C LYS A 133 -14.10 5.50 -12.34
N ALA A 134 -15.27 5.31 -12.93
CA ALA A 134 -15.45 4.69 -14.25
C ALA A 134 -14.75 5.49 -15.35
N ALA A 135 -14.88 6.83 -15.34
CA ALA A 135 -14.19 7.69 -16.30
C ALA A 135 -12.66 7.56 -16.18
N ARG A 136 -12.12 7.51 -14.96
CA ARG A 136 -10.68 7.32 -14.73
C ARG A 136 -10.19 5.94 -15.17
N ILE A 137 -10.94 4.88 -14.84
CA ILE A 137 -10.62 3.51 -15.26
C ILE A 137 -10.59 3.43 -16.79
N ARG A 138 -11.64 3.92 -17.48
CA ARG A 138 -11.69 3.92 -18.96
C ARG A 138 -10.52 4.70 -19.56
N ALA A 139 -10.24 5.91 -19.08
CA ALA A 139 -9.14 6.73 -19.58
C ALA A 139 -7.79 6.03 -19.41
N MET A 140 -7.53 5.43 -18.24
CA MET A 140 -6.31 4.68 -17.98
C MET A 140 -6.17 3.47 -18.92
N LEU A 141 -7.22 2.67 -19.09
CA LEU A 141 -7.17 1.48 -19.94
C LEU A 141 -6.99 1.84 -21.42
N ARG A 142 -7.63 2.92 -21.89
CA ARG A 142 -7.44 3.47 -23.25
C ARG A 142 -6.00 3.90 -23.48
N ASP A 143 -5.44 4.68 -22.56
CA ASP A 143 -4.05 5.14 -22.66
C ASP A 143 -3.06 3.96 -22.69
N VAL A 144 -3.28 2.92 -21.87
CA VAL A 144 -2.47 1.69 -21.92
C VAL A 144 -2.59 1.00 -23.28
N ARG A 145 -3.82 0.86 -23.81
CA ARG A 145 -4.06 0.23 -25.12
C ARG A 145 -3.37 1.00 -26.24
N GLU A 146 -3.52 2.33 -26.27
CA GLU A 146 -2.94 3.20 -27.30
C GLU A 146 -1.41 3.17 -27.29
N ARG A 147 -0.78 3.24 -26.11
CA ARG A 147 0.70 3.30 -26.02
C ARG A 147 1.38 1.95 -26.18
N ARG A 148 0.71 0.84 -25.87
CA ARG A 148 1.34 -0.50 -25.81
C ARG A 148 0.73 -1.52 -26.77
N GLY A 149 -0.37 -1.21 -27.44
CA GLY A 149 -1.11 -2.13 -28.31
C GLY A 149 -1.87 -3.24 -27.56
N LYS A 150 -1.70 -3.37 -26.24
CA LYS A 150 -2.41 -4.33 -25.38
C LYS A 150 -2.69 -3.75 -24.01
N ILE A 151 -3.84 -4.10 -23.41
CA ILE A 151 -4.22 -3.66 -22.06
C ILE A 151 -3.52 -4.54 -21.00
N CYS A 152 -2.24 -4.27 -20.76
CA CYS A 152 -1.41 -5.07 -19.84
C CYS A 152 -0.31 -4.21 -19.20
N LEU A 153 -0.14 -4.35 -17.88
CA LEU A 153 0.90 -3.67 -17.10
C LEU A 153 1.94 -4.62 -16.48
N GLU A 154 2.00 -5.88 -16.92
CA GLU A 154 2.93 -6.86 -16.33
C GLU A 154 4.41 -6.52 -16.60
N TYR A 155 4.71 -5.75 -17.65
CA TYR A 155 6.07 -5.26 -17.92
C TYR A 155 6.62 -4.37 -16.79
N LEU A 156 5.77 -3.80 -15.93
CA LEU A 156 6.19 -3.01 -14.77
C LEU A 156 6.98 -3.83 -13.75
N ARG A 157 6.89 -5.16 -13.78
CA ARG A 157 7.67 -6.04 -12.89
C ARG A 157 9.17 -5.91 -13.12
N GLU A 158 9.56 -5.69 -14.37
CA GLU A 158 10.96 -5.62 -14.83
C GLU A 158 11.57 -4.22 -14.61
N LEU A 159 10.73 -3.21 -14.36
CA LEU A 159 11.18 -1.82 -14.18
C LEU A 159 11.71 -1.57 -12.75
N SER A 160 12.57 -0.57 -12.62
CA SER A 160 12.96 -0.02 -11.32
C SER A 160 11.77 0.69 -10.63
N VAL A 161 11.90 0.93 -9.32
CA VAL A 161 10.87 1.64 -8.54
C VAL A 161 10.57 3.02 -9.14
N ASP A 162 11.60 3.76 -9.55
CA ASP A 162 11.45 5.12 -10.07
C ASP A 162 10.82 5.13 -11.48
N GLU A 163 11.14 4.15 -12.31
CA GLU A 163 10.48 3.97 -13.61
C GLU A 163 9.00 3.63 -13.45
N VAL A 164 8.64 2.77 -12.49
CA VAL A 164 7.22 2.47 -12.18
C VAL A 164 6.51 3.72 -11.66
N LYS A 165 7.14 4.48 -10.75
CA LYS A 165 6.60 5.76 -10.26
C LYS A 165 6.32 6.71 -11.42
N LYS A 166 7.27 6.86 -12.34
CA LYS A 166 7.12 7.70 -13.54
C LYS A 166 6.03 7.19 -14.48
N GLU A 167 5.94 5.89 -14.72
CA GLU A 167 4.97 5.29 -15.64
C GLU A 167 3.55 5.43 -15.11
N LEU A 168 3.31 5.06 -13.84
CA LEU A 168 1.98 5.07 -13.24
C LEU A 168 1.48 6.49 -12.91
N SER A 169 2.37 7.44 -12.60
CA SER A 169 1.97 8.83 -12.28
C SER A 169 1.44 9.61 -13.49
N ARG A 170 1.57 9.08 -14.72
CA ARG A 170 0.99 9.68 -15.93
C ARG A 170 -0.52 9.56 -15.97
N PHE A 171 -1.08 8.56 -15.30
CA PHE A 171 -2.52 8.33 -15.32
C PHE A 171 -3.25 9.32 -14.41
N LYS A 172 -4.18 10.08 -15.00
CA LYS A 172 -4.98 11.05 -14.26
C LYS A 172 -5.74 10.39 -13.09
N GLY A 173 -5.53 10.88 -11.88
CA GLY A 173 -6.15 10.35 -10.66
C GLY A 173 -5.36 9.23 -9.96
N ILE A 174 -4.17 8.90 -10.47
CA ILE A 174 -3.20 7.99 -9.83
C ILE A 174 -2.12 8.85 -9.17
N GLY A 175 -2.27 9.08 -7.87
CA GLY A 175 -1.31 9.84 -7.07
C GLY A 175 -0.23 8.96 -6.41
N PRO A 176 0.78 9.58 -5.77
CA PRO A 176 1.93 8.87 -5.20
C PRO A 176 1.57 7.72 -4.25
N LYS A 177 0.54 7.89 -3.40
CA LYS A 177 0.07 6.82 -2.50
C LYS A 177 -0.45 5.61 -3.27
N THR A 178 -1.23 5.83 -4.33
CA THR A 178 -1.76 4.75 -5.18
C THR A 178 -0.61 3.99 -5.83
N VAL A 179 0.39 4.72 -6.36
CA VAL A 179 1.58 4.10 -6.96
C VAL A 179 2.36 3.27 -5.94
N ALA A 180 2.60 3.83 -4.75
CA ALA A 180 3.28 3.11 -3.67
C ALA A 180 2.53 1.83 -3.27
N CYS A 181 1.19 1.85 -3.21
CA CYS A 181 0.40 0.64 -2.96
C CYS A 181 0.59 -0.40 -4.07
N VAL A 182 0.63 0.02 -5.33
CA VAL A 182 0.87 -0.92 -6.45
C VAL A 182 2.27 -1.51 -6.41
N LEU A 183 3.28 -0.68 -6.12
CA LEU A 183 4.66 -1.11 -5.89
C LEU A 183 4.76 -2.16 -4.78
N MET A 184 4.18 -1.87 -3.62
CA MET A 184 4.25 -2.75 -2.46
C MET A 184 3.47 -4.06 -2.67
N PHE A 185 2.19 -3.99 -3.07
CA PHE A 185 1.30 -5.15 -3.03
C PHE A 185 1.33 -5.98 -4.32
N TYR A 186 1.42 -5.37 -5.50
CA TYR A 186 1.26 -6.10 -6.77
C TYR A 186 2.57 -6.32 -7.50
N LEU A 187 3.57 -5.45 -7.27
CA LEU A 187 4.92 -5.58 -7.82
C LEU A 187 5.93 -6.14 -6.81
N GLN A 188 5.55 -6.29 -5.54
CA GLN A 188 6.39 -6.85 -4.47
C GLN A 188 7.73 -6.11 -4.31
N LYS A 189 7.74 -4.80 -4.59
CA LYS A 189 8.91 -3.92 -4.41
C LYS A 189 8.84 -3.22 -3.06
N ASP A 190 9.99 -2.84 -2.53
CA ASP A 190 10.10 -2.23 -1.21
C ASP A 190 9.81 -0.73 -1.32
N ASP A 191 8.57 -0.37 -1.01
CA ASP A 191 8.06 1.00 -0.90
C ASP A 191 7.29 1.11 0.43
N PHE A 192 6.87 2.30 0.85
CA PHE A 192 6.15 2.48 2.12
C PHE A 192 4.97 3.45 1.99
N PRO A 193 3.79 2.98 1.52
CA PRO A 193 2.62 3.83 1.32
C PRO A 193 2.15 4.48 2.62
N VAL A 194 2.15 5.81 2.68
CA VAL A 194 1.64 6.54 3.85
C VAL A 194 0.19 6.97 3.61
N ASP A 195 -0.75 6.31 4.28
CA ASP A 195 -2.15 6.72 4.33
C ASP A 195 -2.45 7.57 5.58
N THR A 196 -3.73 7.81 5.86
CA THR A 196 -4.16 8.58 7.04
C THR A 196 -3.92 7.86 8.36
N HIS A 197 -3.92 6.53 8.37
CA HIS A 197 -3.66 5.71 9.56
C HIS A 197 -2.17 5.69 9.86
N VAL A 198 -1.35 5.36 8.86
CA VAL A 198 0.11 5.37 8.96
C VAL A 198 0.60 6.74 9.40
N LEU A 199 0.19 7.82 8.71
CA LEU A 199 0.63 9.18 9.05
C LEU A 199 0.29 9.56 10.49
N ARG A 200 -0.90 9.18 10.97
CA ARG A 200 -1.36 9.51 12.32
C ARG A 200 -0.57 8.75 13.38
N ILE A 201 -0.36 7.45 13.17
CA ILE A 201 0.41 6.60 14.09
C ILE A 201 1.87 7.05 14.15
N THR A 202 2.50 7.29 13.00
CA THR A 202 3.91 7.71 12.95
C THR A 202 4.13 9.11 13.54
N LYS A 203 3.14 10.01 13.43
CA LYS A 203 3.17 11.29 14.15
C LYS A 203 3.07 11.10 15.67
N ALA A 204 2.14 10.25 16.13
CA ALA A 204 1.97 9.99 17.56
C ALA A 204 3.21 9.36 18.20
N MET A 205 3.94 8.53 17.47
CA MET A 205 5.22 7.93 17.90
C MET A 205 6.44 8.83 17.70
N GLY A 206 6.27 10.05 17.17
CA GLY A 206 7.40 10.93 16.86
C GLY A 206 8.35 10.37 15.80
N TRP A 207 7.90 9.46 14.93
CA TRP A 207 8.68 8.96 13.79
C TRP A 207 8.76 9.97 12.65
N VAL A 208 7.84 10.93 12.64
CA VAL A 208 7.87 12.11 11.78
C VAL A 208 7.47 13.33 12.63
N PRO A 209 7.86 14.55 12.25
CA PRO A 209 7.39 15.76 12.93
C PRO A 209 5.86 15.86 12.99
N ALA A 210 5.32 16.46 14.06
CA ALA A 210 3.88 16.65 14.21
C ALA A 210 3.27 17.45 13.04
N THR A 211 4.04 18.38 12.47
CA THR A 211 3.69 19.21 11.32
C THR A 211 3.90 18.54 9.97
N ALA A 212 4.38 17.29 9.92
CA ALA A 212 4.72 16.61 8.67
C ALA A 212 3.53 16.51 7.71
N SER A 213 3.75 16.86 6.44
CA SER A 213 2.79 16.54 5.37
C SER A 213 2.87 15.06 5.03
N ARG A 214 1.86 14.53 4.36
CA ARG A 214 1.86 13.11 3.94
C ARG A 214 3.01 12.81 2.98
N GLU A 215 3.29 13.74 2.07
CA GLU A 215 4.34 13.62 1.05
C GLU A 215 5.72 13.58 1.69
N LYS A 216 5.99 14.49 2.63
CA LYS A 216 7.28 14.50 3.35
C LYS A 216 7.42 13.30 4.28
N ALA A 217 6.34 12.91 4.96
CA ALA A 217 6.33 11.70 5.78
C ALA A 217 6.60 10.44 4.94
N TYR A 218 6.05 10.36 3.72
CA TYR A 218 6.33 9.28 2.78
C TYR A 218 7.83 9.18 2.45
N ILE A 219 8.46 10.28 2.04
CA ILE A 219 9.90 10.28 1.70
C ILE A 219 10.73 9.84 2.91
N HIS A 220 10.49 10.46 4.06
CA HIS A 220 11.22 10.17 5.30
C HIS A 220 11.09 8.72 5.75
N LEU A 221 9.85 8.22 5.88
CA LEU A 221 9.59 6.87 6.36
C LEU A 221 10.08 5.82 5.37
N ASN A 222 9.94 6.06 4.06
CA ASN A 222 10.45 5.14 3.05
C ASN A 222 11.98 5.06 3.02
N ASN A 223 12.69 6.13 3.42
CA ASN A 223 14.15 6.14 3.56
C ASN A 223 14.62 5.48 4.87
N LYS A 224 13.89 5.69 5.97
CA LYS A 224 14.31 5.28 7.32
C LYS A 224 13.92 3.84 7.68
N ILE A 225 12.78 3.36 7.21
CA ILE A 225 12.31 2.02 7.52
C ILE A 225 13.10 1.01 6.66
N PRO A 226 13.75 0.00 7.27
CA PRO A 226 14.42 -1.07 6.52
C PRO A 226 13.49 -1.79 5.55
N ASP A 227 13.99 -2.12 4.36
CA ASP A 227 13.18 -2.70 3.27
C ASP A 227 12.45 -3.99 3.68
N ASP A 228 13.11 -4.85 4.46
CA ASP A 228 12.55 -6.09 4.99
C ASP A 228 11.42 -5.89 6.00
N LEU A 229 11.30 -4.70 6.60
CA LEU A 229 10.26 -4.35 7.56
C LEU A 229 9.10 -3.56 6.94
N LYS A 230 9.31 -2.92 5.79
CA LYS A 230 8.31 -2.01 5.17
C LYS A 230 6.95 -2.67 4.98
N PHE A 231 6.92 -3.87 4.42
CA PHE A 231 5.67 -4.55 4.10
C PHE A 231 4.85 -4.90 5.36
N ASP A 232 5.48 -5.58 6.32
CA ASP A 232 4.81 -6.00 7.55
C ASP A 232 4.36 -4.78 8.37
N LEU A 233 5.23 -3.79 8.56
CA LEU A 233 4.89 -2.57 9.31
C LEU A 233 3.74 -1.81 8.65
N ASN A 234 3.71 -1.69 7.33
CA ASN A 234 2.63 -1.00 6.63
C ASN A 234 1.27 -1.68 6.89
N CYS A 235 1.23 -3.00 6.68
CA CYS A 235 0.05 -3.82 6.93
C CYS A 235 -0.44 -3.67 8.38
N LEU A 236 0.49 -3.78 9.34
CA LEU A 236 0.18 -3.70 10.77
C LEU A 236 -0.26 -2.30 11.19
N PHE A 237 0.33 -1.22 10.66
CA PHE A 237 -0.13 0.14 10.96
C PHE A 237 -1.52 0.41 10.40
N VAL A 238 -1.82 -0.06 9.19
CA VAL A 238 -3.14 0.07 8.59
C VAL A 238 -4.17 -0.68 9.44
N THR A 239 -3.91 -1.95 9.79
CA THR A 239 -4.79 -2.74 10.64
C THR A 239 -4.97 -2.13 12.03
N HIS A 240 -3.87 -1.77 12.68
CA HIS A 240 -3.90 -1.15 14.00
C HIS A 240 -4.67 0.17 13.98
N GLY A 241 -4.45 1.02 12.98
CA GLY A 241 -5.12 2.30 12.85
C GLY A 241 -6.61 2.21 12.52
N LYS A 242 -7.10 1.05 12.07
CA LYS A 242 -8.53 0.75 11.91
C LYS A 242 -9.15 0.21 13.21
N LEU A 243 -8.44 -0.68 13.90
CA LEU A 243 -8.99 -1.46 15.01
C LEU A 243 -8.78 -0.80 16.39
N CYS A 244 -7.67 -0.09 16.59
CA CYS A 244 -7.35 0.48 17.90
C CYS A 244 -8.10 1.79 18.15
N GLN A 245 -9.04 1.78 19.09
CA GLN A 245 -9.86 2.95 19.42
C GLN A 245 -9.02 4.17 19.85
N SER A 246 -7.98 3.96 20.65
CA SER A 246 -7.08 5.03 21.12
C SER A 246 -6.33 5.70 19.96
N CYS A 247 -5.97 4.93 18.94
CA CYS A 247 -5.32 5.45 17.74
C CYS A 247 -6.31 5.86 16.65
N THR A 248 -7.61 5.59 16.79
CA THR A 248 -8.66 6.00 15.84
C THR A 248 -9.25 7.37 16.20
N LYS A 249 -9.38 7.70 17.49
CA LYS A 249 -9.91 9.00 17.94
C LYS A 249 -8.86 10.10 17.77
N LYS A 250 -9.26 11.26 17.22
CA LYS A 250 -8.48 12.51 17.38
C LYS A 250 -8.36 12.75 18.88
N VAL A 251 -7.15 13.03 19.36
CA VAL A 251 -6.86 13.30 20.78
C VAL A 251 -7.86 14.31 21.33
N VAL A 252 -8.88 13.82 22.02
CA VAL A 252 -9.65 14.54 23.02
C VAL A 252 -9.83 13.53 24.14
N SER A 253 -9.27 13.89 25.29
CA SER A 253 -9.47 13.23 26.56
C SER A 253 -10.95 12.94 26.78
N ASP A 254 -11.33 11.67 26.76
CA ASP A 254 -12.37 11.23 27.68
C ASP A 254 -12.25 9.74 28.02
N LYS A 255 -12.29 9.47 29.32
CA LYS A 255 -12.25 8.14 29.92
C LYS A 255 -13.61 7.48 29.71
N SER A 256 -13.78 6.63 28.69
CA SER A 256 -14.84 5.60 28.75
C SER A 256 -14.72 4.46 27.73
N LYS A 257 -14.43 3.29 28.31
CA LYS A 257 -14.97 1.92 28.11
C LYS A 257 -14.79 1.13 26.79
N ASN A 258 -13.99 0.06 26.98
CA ASN A 258 -14.03 -1.29 26.42
C ASN A 258 -13.59 -1.55 24.96
N SER A 259 -12.27 -1.79 24.81
CA SER A 259 -11.78 -3.11 24.40
C SER A 259 -10.59 -3.52 25.29
N ASN A 260 -10.57 -4.78 25.72
CA ASN A 260 -9.82 -5.29 26.90
C ASN A 260 -8.30 -5.44 26.75
N ALA A 261 -7.63 -4.60 25.97
CA ALA A 261 -6.17 -4.55 25.97
C ALA A 261 -5.68 -3.12 25.69
N ALA A 262 -4.78 -2.63 26.56
CA ALA A 262 -4.13 -1.35 26.35
C ALA A 262 -3.43 -1.32 25.00
N CYS A 263 -3.38 -0.14 24.36
CA CYS A 263 -2.73 0.01 23.07
C CYS A 263 -1.26 -0.44 23.15
N PRO A 264 -0.80 -1.42 22.34
CA PRO A 264 0.60 -1.88 22.37
C PRO A 264 1.60 -0.78 21.97
N LEU A 265 1.12 0.29 21.33
CA LEU A 265 1.95 1.44 20.95
C LEU A 265 2.03 2.52 22.04
N ALA A 266 1.33 2.38 23.16
CA ALA A 266 1.26 3.42 24.19
C ALA A 266 2.66 3.81 24.73
N GLY A 267 3.55 2.84 24.93
CA GLY A 267 4.93 3.08 25.37
C GLY A 267 5.88 3.62 24.28
N TYR A 268 5.42 3.65 23.02
CA TYR A 268 6.16 4.21 21.89
C TYR A 268 5.66 5.60 21.49
N CYS A 269 4.47 5.99 21.95
CA CYS A 269 3.95 7.32 21.74
C CYS A 269 4.73 8.32 22.59
N CYS A 270 5.17 9.42 21.96
CA CYS A 270 5.75 10.54 22.68
C CYS A 270 4.60 11.24 23.42
N ILE A 271 4.32 10.86 24.67
CA ILE A 271 3.44 11.66 25.54
C ILE A 271 4.19 12.97 25.79
N GLY A 272 3.62 14.10 25.35
CA GLY A 272 4.33 15.38 25.20
C GLY A 272 5.21 15.80 26.38
N GLU A 273 6.52 15.56 26.26
CA GLU A 273 7.58 16.17 27.08
C GLU A 273 8.02 17.53 26.51
N GLU A 274 7.08 18.37 26.04
CA GLU A 274 7.36 19.75 25.61
C GLU A 274 6.75 20.81 26.53
N LYS A 275 6.49 20.49 27.81
CA LYS A 275 6.00 21.47 28.81
C LYS A 275 6.78 21.57 30.12
N LEU A 276 8.02 21.10 30.18
CA LEU A 276 8.93 21.35 31.32
C LEU A 276 10.28 21.89 30.84
N GLN A 277 10.30 23.09 30.24
CA GLN A 277 11.54 23.85 30.04
C GLN A 277 11.34 25.38 29.95
N GLN A 278 10.24 25.88 30.51
CA GLN A 278 10.05 27.32 30.80
C GLN A 278 9.40 27.48 32.16
N GLN A 279 10.20 27.27 33.21
CA GLN A 279 10.12 28.00 34.49
C GLN A 279 11.55 28.25 34.95
#